data_AF-A0A2S0MCX7-F1
#
_entry.id   AF-A0A2S0MCX7-F1
#
_cell.length_a   1.000
_cell.length_b   1.000
_cell.length_c   1.000
_cell.angle_alpha   90.00
_cell.angle_beta   90.00
_cell.angle_gamma   90.00
#
_symmetry.space_group_name_H-M   'P 1'
#
loop_
_entity.id
_entity.type
_entity.pdbx_description
1 polymer ?
#
loop_
_entity_poly.entity_id
_entity_poly.type
_entity_poly.pdbx_seq_one_letter_code
_entity_poly.pdbx_strand_id
1 'polypeptide(L)'
;MTAPHLVSTCAASPGIDATRCPLCGGPNGCAMAAAGADPKAAAACWCMAASFPPALLEKVPAAARRRACICARCAAQAAAREGA
;
A
#
# COMPACT_ATOMS: atom_id res chain seq x y z
N MET A 1 19.04 -28.69 33.19
CA MET A 1 18.63 -29.01 31.80
C MET A 1 17.60 -27.95 31.41
N THR A 2 18.04 -26.73 31.12
CA THR A 2 17.14 -25.61 30.82
C THR A 2 17.28 -25.32 29.34
N ALA A 3 16.27 -25.73 28.55
CA ALA A 3 16.21 -25.43 27.14
C ALA A 3 16.06 -23.90 26.95
N PRO A 4 16.80 -23.27 26.02
CA PRO A 4 16.58 -21.88 25.69
C PRO A 4 15.21 -21.76 25.00
N HIS A 5 14.35 -20.89 25.54
CA HIS A 5 13.13 -20.47 24.87
C HIS A 5 13.52 -19.74 23.57
N LEU A 6 13.64 -20.50 22.49
CA LEU A 6 13.56 -20.01 21.12
C LEU A 6 12.13 -19.49 20.91
N VAL A 7 11.86 -18.28 21.40
CA VAL A 7 10.71 -17.51 20.92
C VAL A 7 11.02 -17.15 19.48
N SER A 8 10.50 -17.99 18.59
CA SER A 8 10.26 -17.64 17.21
C SER A 8 9.44 -16.35 17.22
N THR A 9 10.12 -15.21 17.08
CA THR A 9 9.46 -13.96 16.71
C THR A 9 8.98 -14.13 15.29
N CYS A 10 7.83 -14.79 15.13
CA CYS A 10 6.94 -14.52 14.01
C CYS A 10 6.69 -13.02 14.06
N ALA A 11 7.37 -12.29 13.17
CA ALA A 11 7.28 -10.86 13.05
C ALA A 11 5.80 -10.47 12.98
N ALA A 12 5.31 -9.84 14.06
CA ALA A 12 4.10 -9.06 14.00
C ALA A 12 4.34 -8.05 12.88
N SER A 13 3.63 -8.23 11.76
CA SER A 13 3.69 -7.30 10.64
C SER A 13 3.44 -5.90 11.22
N PRO A 14 4.27 -4.89 10.91
CA PRO A 14 3.88 -3.51 11.21
C PRO A 14 2.49 -3.34 10.58
N GLY A 15 1.50 -2.99 11.41
CA GLY A 15 0.12 -2.83 10.97
C GLY A 15 0.12 -1.98 9.70
N ILE A 16 -0.38 -2.53 8.60
CA ILE A 16 -0.38 -1.83 7.33
C ILE A 16 -1.23 -0.57 7.51
N ASP A 17 -0.57 0.57 7.47
CA ASP A 17 -1.24 1.86 7.52
C ASP A 17 -1.92 2.11 6.18
N ALA A 18 -3.26 2.02 6.17
CA ALA A 18 -4.09 2.21 5.00
C ALA A 18 -3.99 3.64 4.41
N THR A 19 -3.49 4.62 5.17
CA THR A 19 -3.28 6.01 4.72
C THR A 19 -1.92 6.23 4.07
N ARG A 20 -1.01 5.24 4.12
CA ARG A 20 0.35 5.32 3.60
C ARG A 20 0.56 4.43 2.39
N CYS A 21 1.47 4.88 1.53
CA CYS A 21 1.89 4.16 0.35
C CYS A 21 2.81 3.01 0.76
N PRO A 22 2.52 1.76 0.37
CA PRO A 22 3.34 0.61 0.76
C PRO A 22 4.70 0.57 0.05
N LEU A 23 4.93 1.44 -0.94
CA LEU A 23 6.18 1.50 -1.69
C LEU A 23 7.15 2.55 -1.17
N CYS A 24 6.64 3.67 -0.64
CA CYS A 24 7.49 4.78 -0.20
C CYS A 24 7.16 5.34 1.19
N GLY A 25 6.16 4.80 1.89
CA GLY A 25 5.76 5.21 3.24
C GLY A 25 5.09 6.58 3.35
N GLY A 26 5.02 7.37 2.26
CA GLY A 26 4.35 8.67 2.23
C GLY A 26 2.81 8.56 2.12
N PRO A 27 2.07 9.68 2.20
CA PRO A 27 0.61 9.67 2.10
C PRO A 27 0.16 9.13 0.74
N ASN A 28 -0.83 8.24 0.74
CA ASN A 28 -1.37 7.65 -0.49
C ASN A 28 -2.57 8.40 -1.09
N GLY A 29 -3.17 9.34 -0.33
CA GLY A 29 -4.35 10.09 -0.77
C GLY A 29 -5.60 9.23 -0.90
N CYS A 30 -5.67 8.08 -0.22
CA CYS A 30 -6.82 7.20 -0.25
C CYS A 30 -8.00 7.86 0.48
N ALA A 31 -9.03 8.23 -0.27
CA ALA A 31 -10.23 8.83 0.29
C ALA A 31 -10.99 7.87 1.22
N MET A 32 -10.99 6.56 0.95
CA MET A 32 -11.59 5.57 1.86
C MET A 32 -10.85 5.49 3.20
N ALA A 33 -9.52 5.55 3.18
CA ALA A 33 -8.72 5.50 4.40
C ALA A 33 -8.85 6.82 5.21
N ALA A 34 -9.09 7.94 4.54
CA ALA A 34 -9.25 9.25 5.18
C ALA A 34 -10.69 9.50 5.70
N ALA A 35 -11.72 9.08 4.95
CA ALA A 35 -13.13 9.33 5.25
C ALA A 35 -13.80 8.19 6.04
N GLY A 36 -13.13 7.05 6.20
CA GLY A 36 -13.68 5.88 6.87
C GLY A 36 -14.71 5.12 6.02
N ALA A 37 -15.76 4.58 6.65
CA ALA A 37 -16.74 3.70 6.02
C ALA A 37 -17.76 4.42 5.11
N ASP A 38 -17.47 5.61 4.60
CA ASP A 38 -18.33 6.29 3.64
C ASP A 38 -18.20 5.62 2.25
N PRO A 39 -19.26 4.97 1.75
CA PRO A 39 -19.23 4.32 0.43
C PRO A 39 -19.02 5.30 -0.73
N LYS A 40 -19.32 6.59 -0.57
CA LYS A 40 -19.07 7.61 -1.59
C LYS A 40 -17.60 8.01 -1.68
N ALA A 41 -16.84 7.83 -0.60
CA ALA A 41 -15.41 8.16 -0.58
C ALA A 41 -14.59 7.27 -1.52
N ALA A 42 -15.02 6.03 -1.75
CA ALA A 42 -14.39 5.15 -2.73
C ALA A 42 -14.45 5.77 -4.14
N ALA A 43 -15.67 6.10 -4.59
CA ALA A 43 -15.92 6.61 -5.95
C ALA A 43 -15.21 7.93 -6.25
N ALA A 44 -14.92 8.74 -5.24
CA ALA A 44 -14.20 10.02 -5.37
C ALA A 44 -12.67 9.89 -5.19
N CYS A 45 -12.14 8.70 -4.90
CA CYS A 45 -10.71 8.54 -4.67
C CYS A 45 -9.93 8.67 -5.98
N TRP A 46 -8.91 9.53 -6.00
CA TRP A 46 -8.08 9.78 -7.19
C TRP A 46 -7.52 8.48 -7.82
N CYS A 47 -7.25 7.46 -7.00
CA CYS A 47 -6.69 6.20 -7.48
C CYS A 47 -7.65 5.40 -8.37
N MET A 48 -8.97 5.68 -8.31
CA MET A 48 -9.94 5.03 -9.20
C MET A 48 -9.83 5.52 -10.65
N ALA A 49 -9.32 6.74 -10.87
CA ALA A 49 -9.06 7.28 -12.20
C ALA A 49 -7.60 7.07 -12.65
N ALA A 50 -6.74 6.53 -11.79
CA ALA A 50 -5.34 6.32 -12.08
C ALA A 50 -5.09 4.94 -12.70
N SER A 51 -4.17 4.88 -13.68
CA SER A 51 -3.70 3.61 -14.23
C SER A 51 -2.43 3.17 -13.50
N PHE A 52 -2.39 1.91 -13.07
CA PHE A 52 -1.24 1.33 -12.37
C PHE A 52 -0.64 0.22 -13.22
N PRO A 53 0.62 0.34 -13.62
CA PRO A 53 1.21 -0.69 -14.44
C PRO A 53 1.49 -1.99 -13.68
N PRO A 54 1.48 -3.15 -14.36
CA PRO A 54 1.71 -4.44 -13.74
C PRO A 54 3.01 -4.49 -12.95
N ALA A 55 4.11 -3.99 -13.52
CA ALA A 55 5.43 -3.97 -12.88
C ALA A 55 5.46 -3.14 -11.59
N LEU A 56 4.57 -2.14 -11.44
CA LEU A 56 4.41 -1.39 -10.20
C LEU A 56 3.61 -2.18 -9.16
N LEU A 57 2.54 -2.85 -9.59
CA LEU A 57 1.70 -3.68 -8.71
C LEU A 57 2.49 -4.86 -8.13
N GLU A 58 3.42 -5.43 -8.89
CA GLU A 58 4.30 -6.51 -8.43
C GLU A 58 5.21 -6.08 -7.27
N LYS A 59 5.63 -4.81 -7.25
CA LYS A 59 6.45 -4.23 -6.16
C LYS A 59 5.69 -4.08 -4.84
N VAL A 60 4.36 -4.21 -4.85
CA VAL A 60 3.56 -4.10 -3.62
C VAL A 60 3.77 -5.36 -2.76
N PRO A 61 4.25 -5.21 -1.51
CA PRO A 61 4.41 -6.33 -0.59
C PRO A 61 3.10 -7.10 -0.41
N ALA A 62 3.15 -8.43 -0.37
CA ALA A 62 1.97 -9.28 -0.27
C ALA A 62 1.07 -8.89 0.92
N ALA A 63 1.67 -8.54 2.06
CA ALA A 63 0.94 -8.11 3.25
C ALA A 63 0.15 -6.80 3.08
N ALA A 64 0.55 -5.94 2.13
CA ALA A 64 -0.07 -4.63 1.87
C ALA A 64 -1.06 -4.65 0.70
N ARG A 65 -1.06 -5.71 -0.12
CA ARG A 65 -1.98 -5.85 -1.25
C ARG A 65 -3.42 -5.81 -0.75
N ARG A 66 -4.26 -5.04 -1.44
CA ARG A 66 -5.68 -4.82 -1.10
C ARG A 66 -5.91 -4.20 0.29
N ARG A 67 -4.87 -3.69 0.95
CA ARG A 67 -4.94 -3.04 2.28
C ARG A 67 -4.50 -1.57 2.26
N ALA A 68 -3.55 -1.21 1.40
CA ALA A 68 -3.09 0.16 1.23
C ALA A 68 -2.96 0.53 -0.26
N CYS A 69 -3.31 1.77 -0.60
CA CYS A 69 -3.20 2.29 -1.96
C CYS A 69 -1.77 2.78 -2.26
N ILE A 70 -1.37 2.71 -3.53
CA ILE A 70 -0.13 3.31 -4.03
C ILE A 70 -0.36 4.81 -4.24
N CYS A 71 0.59 5.66 -3.86
CA CYS A 71 0.46 7.12 -4.03
C CYS A 71 0.69 7.58 -5.49
N ALA A 72 0.16 8.77 -5.83
CA ALA A 72 0.29 9.37 -7.16
C ALA A 72 1.74 9.54 -7.61
N ARG A 73 2.65 9.85 -6.67
CA ARG A 73 4.09 9.96 -6.95
C ARG A 73 4.70 8.63 -7.41
N CYS A 74 4.31 7.51 -6.79
CA CYS A 74 4.81 6.20 -7.18
C CYS A 74 4.17 5.74 -8.51
N ALA A 75 2.89 6.04 -8.73
CA ALA A 75 2.22 5.78 -10.00
C ALA A 75 2.89 6.53 -11.16
N ALA A 76 3.11 7.84 -11.01
CA ALA A 76 3.75 8.67 -12.03
C ALA A 76 5.19 8.23 -12.35
N GLN A 77 5.98 7.87 -11.33
CA GLN A 77 7.33 7.35 -11.54
C GLN A 77 7.37 6.01 -12.27
N ALA A 78 6.35 5.17 -12.10
CA ALA A 78 6.28 3.91 -12.84
C ALA A 78 5.88 4.15 -14.30
N ALA A 79 4.89 5.00 -14.54
CA ALA A 79 4.46 5.37 -15.90
C ALA A 79 5.61 5.99 -16.71
N ALA A 80 6.44 6.84 -16.07
CA ALA A 80 7.62 7.42 -16.71
C ALA A 80 8.71 6.39 -17.08
N ARG A 81 8.72 5.21 -16.45
CA ARG A 81 9.70 4.14 -16.68
C ARG A 81 9.25 3.11 -17.71
N GLU A 82 7.95 3.03 -18.01
CA GLU A 82 7.43 2.18 -19.08
C GLU A 82 7.41 2.88 -20.44
N GLY A 83 7.43 4.21 -20.44
CA GLY A 83 7.62 5.03 -21.64
C GLY A 83 9.07 5.37 -21.95
N ALA A 84 10.04 4.82 -21.21
CA ALA A 84 11.48 4.98 -21.40
C ALA A 84 12.11 3.65 -21.81
#